data_AF-A0A8H3BIB6-F1
#
_entry.id   AF-A0A8H3BIB6-F1
#
_cell.length_a   1.000
_cell.length_b   1.000
_cell.length_c   1.000
_cell.angle_alpha   90.00
_cell.angle_beta   90.00
_cell.angle_gamma   90.00
#
_symmetry.space_group_name_H-M   'P 1'
#
loop_
_entity.id
_entity.type
_entity.pdbx_description
1 polymer ?
#
loop_
_entity_poly.entity_id
_entity_poly.type
_entity_poly.pdbx_seq_one_letter_code
_entity_poly.pdbx_strand_id
1 'polypeptide(L)'
;MSARWIIIIWAMFLPSVLCLWRKNTGDISSLSASGDRRNSSPGRSGYGDLGTINKQSSLLKYHSERSDCFRDASLLLHSSCESLNFDPSERVKVAVEMTLCELATAEQVSLPLECKSIHTASSHQSVSQCVEALARSAQHWSSYSGYLREIPQLCNAYRRLHEIDHAKSIYANITNEKMVFLSSLDAHQSELSLRQKELAGLTEIRARVAALSESILADTRALNSHALTNAQASFSLTATNTQTGIETAIRSLDVVTLAWNSQLVVFNQRLDVMWEETFARKLALEQAIDGMRDRVSQTDAQLELQLAATQRLQTLSSETSASIKQANSQLLSASNMLSEELGTLASVTQELQRNMTRLPDLMFKFNSAWLPGIFNPLSSIWNG
;
A
#
# COMPACT_ATOMS: atom_id res chain seq x y z
N MET A 1 6.46 -3.67 33.50
CA MET A 1 6.64 -4.95 32.77
C MET A 1 7.95 -4.87 31.97
N SER A 2 9.08 -4.68 32.65
CA SER A 2 10.12 -5.67 33.03
C SER A 2 10.94 -6.24 31.86
N ALA A 3 12.07 -5.57 31.59
CA ALA A 3 13.18 -5.96 30.72
C ALA A 3 13.88 -7.30 31.08
N ARG A 4 13.35 -8.05 32.06
CA ARG A 4 13.87 -9.35 32.49
C ARG A 4 13.52 -10.50 31.54
N TRP A 5 12.52 -10.34 30.68
CA TRP A 5 12.10 -11.40 29.75
C TRP A 5 12.90 -11.45 28.44
N ILE A 6 13.58 -10.37 28.04
CA ILE A 6 14.36 -10.32 26.79
C ILE A 6 15.70 -11.06 26.92
N ILE A 7 16.29 -11.10 28.12
CA ILE A 7 17.57 -11.77 28.38
C ILE A 7 17.41 -13.31 28.38
N ILE A 8 16.26 -13.82 28.81
CA ILE A 8 16.01 -15.28 28.87
C ILE A 8 15.81 -15.87 27.47
N ILE A 9 15.22 -15.12 26.53
CA ILE A 9 15.00 -15.58 25.15
C ILE A 9 16.33 -15.61 24.36
N TRP A 10 17.26 -14.70 24.63
CA TRP A 10 18.58 -14.70 23.98
C TRP A 10 19.52 -15.80 24.50
N ALA A 11 19.39 -16.21 25.76
CA ALA A 11 20.24 -17.25 26.35
C ALA A 11 19.92 -18.67 25.85
N MET A 12 18.71 -18.94 25.36
CA MET A 12 18.32 -20.27 24.87
C MET A 12 18.71 -20.57 23.42
N PHE A 13 19.09 -19.56 22.61
CA PHE A 13 19.42 -19.76 21.20
C PHE A 13 20.92 -19.70 20.85
N LEU A 14 21.78 -19.30 21.80
CA LEU A 14 23.23 -19.17 21.55
C LEU A 14 24.06 -20.48 21.53
N PRO A 15 23.69 -21.61 22.19
CA PRO A 15 24.54 -22.80 22.16
C PRO A 15 24.49 -23.58 20.83
N SER A 16 23.43 -23.41 20.03
CA SER A 16 23.19 -24.25 18.84
C SER A 16 23.86 -23.73 17.56
N VAL A 17 24.31 -22.47 17.52
CA VAL A 17 24.96 -21.89 16.33
C VAL A 17 26.49 -21.98 16.41
N LEU A 18 27.07 -22.04 17.62
CA LEU A 18 28.52 -22.12 17.82
C LEU A 18 29.11 -23.53 17.70
N CYS A 19 28.27 -24.58 17.65
CA CYS A 19 28.74 -25.96 17.50
C CYS A 19 28.85 -26.43 16.04
N LEU A 20 28.39 -25.64 15.06
CA LEU A 20 28.40 -26.01 13.63
C LEU A 20 29.54 -25.36 12.81
N TRP A 21 30.37 -24.51 13.42
CA TRP A 21 31.46 -23.82 12.70
C TRP A 21 32.89 -24.22 13.13
N ARG A 22 33.04 -25.18 14.05
CA ARG A 22 34.35 -25.67 14.52
C ARG A 22 34.66 -27.10 14.08
N LYS A 23 34.31 -27.46 12.84
CA LYS A 23 34.56 -28.80 12.28
C LYS A 23 34.92 -28.80 10.79
N ASN A 24 35.63 -27.77 10.31
CA ASN A 24 36.13 -27.76 8.94
C ASN A 24 37.47 -27.04 8.75
N THR A 25 38.41 -27.28 9.67
CA THR A 25 39.84 -26.98 9.46
C THR A 25 40.63 -28.23 9.85
N GLY A 26 40.64 -29.20 8.95
CA GLY A 26 41.50 -30.38 9.01
C GLY A 26 42.48 -30.31 7.84
N ASP A 27 43.68 -29.84 8.15
CA ASP A 27 44.98 -30.16 7.58
C ASP A 27 45.02 -30.89 6.21
N ILE A 28 45.38 -30.13 5.17
CA ILE A 28 46.12 -30.67 4.02
C ILE A 28 47.38 -29.82 3.88
N SER A 29 48.41 -30.20 4.63
CA SER A 29 49.76 -29.65 4.53
C SER A 29 50.74 -30.74 4.95
N SER A 30 51.09 -31.63 4.02
CA SER A 30 52.40 -32.30 3.93
C SER A 30 52.31 -33.57 3.06
N LEU A 31 52.72 -33.45 1.80
CA LEU A 31 53.24 -34.58 1.03
C LEU A 31 54.60 -34.15 0.46
N SER A 32 55.54 -33.93 1.38
CA SER A 32 56.96 -33.96 1.08
C SER A 32 57.46 -35.39 1.30
N ALA A 33 58.08 -35.93 0.26
CA ALA A 33 59.27 -36.77 0.31
C ALA A 33 59.51 -37.60 1.60
N SER A 34 59.17 -38.87 1.52
CA SER A 34 59.81 -39.96 2.28
C SER A 34 59.84 -41.15 1.32
N GLY A 35 60.95 -41.56 0.70
CA GLY A 35 62.30 -41.59 1.26
C GLY A 35 62.52 -42.86 2.06
N ASP A 36 62.09 -44.03 1.56
CA ASP A 36 62.37 -45.31 2.22
C ASP A 36 63.33 -46.18 1.40
N ARG A 37 64.60 -46.10 1.83
CA ARG A 37 65.66 -47.07 1.58
C ARG A 37 65.54 -48.18 2.64
N ARG A 38 65.34 -49.42 2.21
CA ARG A 38 66.17 -50.61 2.51
C ARG A 38 65.33 -51.90 2.37
N ASN A 39 65.60 -52.67 1.34
CA ASN A 39 66.15 -54.00 1.58
C ASN A 39 67.07 -54.41 0.43
N SER A 40 68.34 -54.46 0.79
CA SER A 40 69.48 -54.85 -0.01
C SER A 40 69.51 -56.38 -0.11
N SER A 41 69.50 -56.90 -1.33
CA SER A 41 70.15 -58.16 -1.68
C SER A 41 71.28 -57.87 -2.67
N PRO A 42 72.40 -58.59 -2.57
CA PRO A 42 73.70 -58.07 -2.94
C PRO A 42 73.87 -57.93 -4.45
N GLY A 43 74.41 -56.78 -4.83
CA GLY A 43 74.81 -56.47 -6.19
C GLY A 43 75.78 -57.53 -6.73
N ARG A 44 75.35 -58.19 -7.80
CA ARG A 44 76.28 -58.78 -8.75
C ARG A 44 76.80 -57.62 -9.60
N SER A 45 78.00 -57.16 -9.25
CA SER A 45 78.79 -56.19 -9.99
C SER A 45 78.81 -56.51 -11.49
N GLY A 46 78.00 -55.78 -12.26
CA GLY A 46 77.92 -55.82 -13.72
C GLY A 46 78.91 -54.87 -14.41
N TYR A 47 79.93 -54.38 -13.69
CA TYR A 47 80.93 -53.47 -14.26
C TYR A 47 82.01 -54.19 -15.11
N GLY A 48 81.95 -55.51 -15.23
CA GLY A 48 82.79 -56.28 -16.16
C GLY A 48 82.26 -56.34 -17.61
N ASP A 49 81.02 -55.93 -17.87
CA ASP A 49 80.33 -56.27 -19.12
C ASP A 49 80.32 -55.14 -20.17
N LEU A 50 80.57 -53.87 -19.79
CA LEU A 50 80.57 -52.74 -20.75
C LEU A 50 81.69 -52.85 -21.82
N GLY A 51 82.87 -53.35 -21.44
CA GLY A 51 83.97 -53.58 -22.39
C GLY A 51 83.70 -54.72 -23.37
N THR A 52 82.93 -55.72 -22.94
CA THR A 52 82.52 -56.87 -23.76
C THR A 52 81.36 -56.48 -24.68
N ILE A 53 80.41 -55.68 -24.18
CA ILE A 53 79.27 -55.13 -24.92
C ILE A 53 79.74 -54.25 -26.08
N ASN A 54 80.72 -53.36 -25.84
CA ASN A 54 81.23 -52.49 -26.90
C ASN A 54 81.95 -53.28 -28.01
N LYS A 55 82.70 -54.34 -27.65
CA LYS A 55 83.35 -55.22 -28.62
C LYS A 55 82.35 -56.05 -29.43
N GLN A 56 81.32 -56.60 -28.77
CA GLN A 56 80.28 -57.39 -29.43
C GLN A 56 79.39 -56.54 -30.35
N SER A 57 79.04 -55.32 -29.93
CA SER A 57 78.31 -54.35 -30.76
C SER A 57 79.12 -53.90 -31.98
N SER A 58 80.44 -53.73 -31.81
CA SER A 58 81.34 -53.40 -32.92
C SER A 58 81.47 -54.54 -33.93
N LEU A 59 81.54 -55.80 -33.46
CA LEU A 59 81.58 -57.01 -34.30
C LEU A 59 80.30 -57.13 -35.15
N LEU A 60 79.16 -56.87 -34.53
CA LEU A 60 77.84 -56.93 -35.13
C LEU A 60 77.64 -55.86 -36.22
N LYS A 61 78.04 -54.62 -35.91
CA LYS A 61 78.06 -53.52 -36.86
C LYS A 61 78.99 -53.81 -38.03
N TYR A 62 80.18 -54.35 -37.77
CA TYR A 62 81.15 -54.76 -38.78
C TYR A 62 80.60 -55.81 -39.76
N HIS A 63 79.86 -56.82 -39.29
CA HIS A 63 79.24 -57.82 -40.17
C HIS A 63 78.04 -57.26 -40.96
N SER A 64 77.29 -56.32 -40.39
CA SER A 64 76.16 -55.66 -41.08
C SER A 64 76.59 -54.67 -42.18
N GLU A 65 77.80 -54.11 -42.07
CA GLU A 65 78.38 -53.14 -43.02
C GLU A 65 79.17 -53.81 -44.16
N ARG A 66 79.34 -55.13 -44.13
CA ARG A 66 80.05 -55.90 -45.18
C ARG A 66 79.12 -56.18 -46.38
N SER A 67 79.66 -56.74 -47.47
CA SER A 67 78.96 -57.00 -48.74
C SER A 67 77.57 -57.64 -48.58
N ASP A 68 76.71 -57.49 -49.59
CA ASP A 68 75.31 -57.94 -49.56
C ASP A 68 75.13 -59.38 -49.04
N CYS A 69 76.07 -60.29 -49.35
CA CYS A 69 76.10 -61.67 -48.84
C CYS A 69 76.13 -61.76 -47.29
N PHE A 70 77.01 -60.99 -46.64
CA PHE A 70 77.09 -60.98 -45.17
C PHE A 70 75.88 -60.33 -44.53
N ARG A 71 75.25 -59.35 -45.21
CA ARG A 71 73.99 -58.76 -44.76
C ARG A 71 72.88 -59.79 -44.76
N ASP A 72 72.76 -60.59 -45.82
CA ASP A 72 71.73 -61.63 -45.94
C ASP A 72 71.92 -62.74 -44.89
N ALA A 73 73.16 -63.21 -44.70
CA ALA A 73 73.50 -64.16 -43.62
C ALA A 73 73.24 -63.58 -42.22
N SER A 74 73.43 -62.27 -42.04
CA SER A 74 73.13 -61.57 -40.78
C SER A 74 71.62 -61.42 -40.52
N LEU A 75 70.80 -61.29 -41.57
CA LEU A 75 69.34 -61.28 -41.44
C LEU A 75 68.81 -62.67 -41.03
N LEU A 76 69.37 -63.74 -41.59
CA LEU A 76 69.06 -65.11 -41.15
C LEU A 76 69.47 -65.33 -39.69
N LEU A 77 70.64 -64.83 -39.29
CA LEU A 77 71.06 -64.85 -37.90
C LEU A 77 70.06 -64.11 -37.02
N HIS A 78 69.62 -62.91 -37.42
CA HIS A 78 68.69 -62.09 -36.65
C HIS A 78 67.38 -62.83 -36.35
N SER A 79 66.73 -63.40 -37.37
CA SER A 79 65.48 -64.15 -37.20
C SER A 79 65.65 -65.38 -36.30
N SER A 80 66.82 -66.02 -36.37
CA SER A 80 67.12 -67.23 -35.58
C SER A 80 67.40 -66.89 -34.10
N CYS A 81 68.06 -65.74 -33.83
CA CYS A 81 68.41 -65.30 -32.49
C CYS A 81 67.24 -64.69 -31.69
N GLU A 82 66.10 -64.39 -32.32
CA GLU A 82 64.91 -63.85 -31.64
C GLU A 82 64.31 -64.86 -30.64
N SER A 83 64.47 -66.16 -30.92
CA SER A 83 63.99 -67.23 -30.06
C SER A 83 64.90 -67.46 -28.84
N LEU A 84 64.30 -67.82 -27.70
CA LEU A 84 65.03 -68.16 -26.46
C LEU A 84 65.92 -69.40 -26.61
N ASN A 85 65.56 -70.30 -27.53
CA ASN A 85 66.24 -71.56 -27.80
C ASN A 85 66.79 -71.53 -29.22
N PHE A 86 67.98 -70.95 -29.38
CA PHE A 86 68.66 -70.92 -30.66
C PHE A 86 68.93 -72.34 -31.17
N ASP A 87 68.29 -72.69 -32.28
CA ASP A 87 68.32 -74.04 -32.81
C ASP A 87 69.73 -74.40 -33.30
N PRO A 88 70.32 -75.55 -32.86
CA PRO A 88 71.64 -75.96 -33.29
C PRO A 88 71.80 -76.07 -34.81
N SER A 89 70.72 -76.32 -35.55
CA SER A 89 70.75 -76.43 -37.01
C SER A 89 70.81 -75.09 -37.71
N GLU A 90 70.05 -74.10 -37.22
CA GLU A 90 70.12 -72.72 -37.68
C GLU A 90 71.52 -72.14 -37.44
N ARG A 91 72.12 -72.47 -36.30
CA ARG A 91 73.54 -72.14 -36.01
C ARG A 91 74.49 -72.63 -37.09
N VAL A 92 74.36 -73.90 -37.47
CA VAL A 92 75.22 -74.51 -38.49
C VAL A 92 74.96 -73.87 -39.85
N LYS A 93 73.69 -73.63 -40.20
CA LYS A 93 73.32 -72.99 -41.46
C LYS A 93 73.90 -71.58 -41.59
N VAL A 94 73.75 -70.74 -40.56
CA VAL A 94 74.31 -69.39 -40.55
C VAL A 94 75.84 -69.43 -40.60
N ALA A 95 76.49 -70.35 -39.87
CA ALA A 95 77.95 -70.52 -39.91
C ALA A 95 78.43 -70.85 -41.32
N VAL A 96 77.72 -71.74 -42.02
CA VAL A 96 78.01 -72.08 -43.40
C VAL A 96 77.81 -70.87 -44.32
N GLU A 97 76.69 -70.17 -44.24
CA GLU A 97 76.44 -68.98 -45.09
C GLU A 97 77.49 -67.88 -44.89
N MET A 98 77.84 -67.55 -43.64
CA MET A 98 78.90 -66.58 -43.35
C MET A 98 80.27 -67.04 -43.88
N THR A 99 80.55 -68.34 -43.82
CA THR A 99 81.78 -68.91 -44.40
C THR A 99 81.79 -68.80 -45.91
N LEU A 100 80.70 -69.11 -46.59
CA LEU A 100 80.61 -69.01 -48.04
C LEU A 100 80.75 -67.55 -48.49
N CYS A 101 80.19 -66.59 -47.74
CA CYS A 101 80.42 -65.17 -48.00
C CYS A 101 81.89 -64.78 -47.84
N GLU A 102 82.60 -65.29 -46.83
CA GLU A 102 84.02 -65.03 -46.66
C GLU A 102 84.86 -65.61 -47.80
N LEU A 103 84.61 -66.87 -48.17
CA LEU A 103 85.33 -67.54 -49.25
C LEU A 103 85.04 -66.88 -50.60
N ALA A 104 83.81 -66.44 -50.85
CA ALA A 104 83.45 -65.68 -52.05
C ALA A 104 84.21 -64.34 -52.14
N THR A 105 84.53 -63.70 -51.01
CA THR A 105 85.34 -62.46 -51.01
C THR A 105 86.82 -62.69 -51.32
N ALA A 106 87.32 -63.93 -51.28
CA ALA A 106 88.73 -64.24 -51.50
C ALA A 106 89.13 -64.39 -52.98
N GLU A 107 88.17 -64.35 -53.93
CA GLU A 107 88.28 -64.47 -55.41
C GLU A 107 89.01 -65.70 -55.99
N GLN A 108 90.02 -66.25 -55.30
CA GLN A 108 90.89 -67.34 -55.73
C GLN A 108 90.47 -68.71 -55.18
N VAL A 109 89.38 -68.76 -54.40
CA VAL A 109 88.90 -69.96 -53.73
C VAL A 109 87.58 -70.39 -54.37
N SER A 110 87.58 -71.55 -55.02
CA SER A 110 86.36 -72.13 -55.57
C SER A 110 85.49 -72.71 -54.43
N LEU A 111 84.22 -72.33 -54.42
CA LEU A 111 83.25 -72.85 -53.46
C LEU A 111 82.93 -74.33 -53.77
N PRO A 112 82.79 -75.20 -52.75
CA PRO A 112 82.36 -76.58 -52.97
C PRO A 112 80.99 -76.63 -53.65
N LEU A 113 80.83 -77.54 -54.62
CA LEU A 113 79.58 -77.69 -55.39
C LEU A 113 78.41 -78.11 -54.49
N GLU A 114 78.72 -78.84 -53.42
CA GLU A 114 77.79 -79.28 -52.37
C GLU A 114 77.19 -78.11 -51.59
N CYS A 115 77.81 -76.93 -51.62
CA CYS A 115 77.35 -75.73 -50.91
C CYS A 115 76.52 -74.78 -51.79
N LYS A 116 76.38 -75.06 -53.10
CA LYS A 116 75.77 -74.14 -54.06
C LYS A 116 74.27 -73.90 -53.86
N SER A 117 73.56 -74.83 -53.22
CA SER A 117 72.10 -74.77 -53.00
C SER A 117 71.70 -74.49 -51.54
N ILE A 118 72.62 -74.04 -50.68
CA ILE A 118 72.34 -73.91 -49.24
C ILE A 118 71.25 -72.88 -48.92
N HIS A 119 71.13 -71.82 -49.74
CA HIS A 119 70.13 -70.77 -49.57
C HIS A 119 68.69 -71.25 -49.79
N THR A 120 68.50 -72.24 -50.68
CA THR A 120 67.17 -72.80 -51.01
C THR A 120 66.88 -74.11 -50.29
N ALA A 121 67.89 -74.70 -49.64
CA ALA A 121 67.73 -75.98 -48.99
C ALA A 121 67.21 -75.83 -47.55
N SER A 122 66.03 -76.39 -47.32
CA SER A 122 65.39 -76.54 -46.01
C SER A 122 65.79 -77.85 -45.31
N SER A 123 66.56 -78.71 -45.96
CA SER A 123 66.94 -80.03 -45.44
C SER A 123 68.31 -80.00 -44.74
N HIS A 124 68.36 -80.44 -43.48
CA HIS A 124 69.60 -80.65 -42.70
C HIS A 124 70.65 -81.46 -43.45
N GLN A 125 70.23 -82.36 -44.34
CA GLN A 125 71.13 -83.22 -45.11
C GLN A 125 72.00 -82.41 -46.08
N SER A 126 71.45 -81.37 -46.71
CA SER A 126 72.19 -80.49 -47.62
C SER A 126 73.24 -79.65 -46.88
N VAL A 127 72.88 -79.16 -45.70
CA VAL A 127 73.79 -78.39 -44.83
C VAL A 127 74.91 -79.29 -44.34
N SER A 128 74.61 -80.51 -43.91
CA SER A 128 75.62 -81.49 -43.48
C SER A 128 76.60 -81.85 -44.60
N GLN A 129 76.12 -82.04 -45.83
CA GLN A 129 76.97 -82.33 -46.99
C GLN A 129 77.90 -81.17 -47.33
N CYS A 130 77.41 -79.93 -47.22
CA CYS A 130 78.26 -78.75 -47.39
C CYS A 130 79.31 -78.65 -46.26
N VAL A 131 78.95 -78.91 -45.00
CA VAL A 131 79.92 -78.91 -43.89
C VAL A 131 81.01 -79.96 -44.10
N GLU A 132 80.66 -81.16 -44.56
CA GLU A 132 81.63 -82.19 -44.91
C GLU A 132 82.56 -81.74 -46.04
N ALA A 133 82.03 -81.04 -47.04
CA ALA A 133 82.83 -80.48 -48.13
C ALA A 133 83.77 -79.36 -47.66
N LEU A 134 83.32 -78.49 -46.75
CA LEU A 134 84.15 -77.47 -46.10
C LEU A 134 85.29 -78.11 -45.29
N ALA A 135 85.06 -79.26 -44.65
CA ALA A 135 86.09 -79.97 -43.87
C ALA A 135 87.26 -80.51 -44.72
N ARG A 136 87.11 -80.61 -46.05
CA ARG A 136 88.18 -81.08 -46.95
C ARG A 136 89.32 -80.08 -47.13
N SER A 137 89.12 -78.81 -46.74
CA SER A 137 90.13 -77.75 -46.77
C SER A 137 90.33 -77.17 -45.38
N ALA A 138 91.58 -77.15 -44.91
CA ALA A 138 91.92 -76.58 -43.59
C ALA A 138 91.54 -75.09 -43.49
N GLN A 139 91.64 -74.34 -44.60
CA GLN A 139 91.24 -72.93 -44.66
C GLN A 139 89.72 -72.78 -44.51
N HIS A 140 88.93 -73.56 -45.26
CA HIS A 140 87.46 -73.52 -45.19
C HIS A 140 86.95 -73.95 -43.81
N TRP A 141 87.55 -75.01 -43.25
CA TRP A 141 87.21 -75.50 -41.91
C TRP A 141 87.51 -74.47 -40.82
N SER A 142 88.61 -73.72 -40.96
CA SER A 142 88.98 -72.68 -40.00
C SER A 142 87.97 -71.54 -39.99
N SER A 143 87.55 -71.04 -41.17
CA SER A 143 86.51 -70.01 -41.27
C SER A 143 85.16 -70.51 -40.72
N TYR A 144 84.73 -71.73 -41.10
CA TYR A 144 83.49 -72.33 -40.60
C TYR A 144 83.47 -72.53 -39.08
N SER A 145 84.51 -73.15 -38.52
CA SER A 145 84.59 -73.38 -37.07
C SER A 145 84.70 -72.08 -36.27
N GLY A 146 85.32 -71.05 -36.85
CA GLY A 146 85.33 -69.68 -36.34
C GLY A 146 83.91 -69.11 -36.20
N TYR A 147 83.17 -69.01 -37.30
CA TYR A 147 81.79 -68.52 -37.28
C TYR A 147 80.88 -69.36 -36.40
N LEU A 148 81.00 -70.69 -36.44
CA LEU A 148 80.22 -71.58 -35.59
C LEU A 148 80.41 -71.24 -34.10
N ARG A 149 81.63 -70.90 -33.66
CA ARG A 149 81.92 -70.49 -32.28
C ARG A 149 81.46 -69.06 -31.96
N GLU A 150 81.50 -68.17 -32.93
CA GLU A 150 81.17 -66.74 -32.75
C GLU A 150 79.66 -66.45 -32.76
N ILE A 151 78.87 -67.22 -33.52
CA ILE A 151 77.43 -67.04 -33.65
C ILE A 151 76.67 -66.95 -32.31
N PRO A 152 76.92 -67.81 -31.29
CA PRO A 152 76.26 -67.64 -30.00
C PRO A 152 76.57 -66.30 -29.31
N GLN A 153 77.79 -65.77 -29.49
CA GLN A 153 78.16 -64.46 -28.94
C GLN A 153 77.49 -63.34 -29.72
N LEU A 154 77.41 -63.46 -31.04
CA LEU A 154 76.66 -62.55 -31.91
C LEU A 154 75.16 -62.54 -31.57
N CYS A 155 74.53 -63.70 -31.36
CA CYS A 155 73.12 -63.78 -30.94
C CYS A 155 72.87 -63.07 -29.61
N ASN A 156 73.73 -63.31 -28.61
CA ASN A 156 73.61 -62.63 -27.32
C ASN A 156 73.74 -61.10 -27.47
N ALA A 157 74.62 -60.65 -28.36
CA ALA A 157 74.79 -59.23 -28.67
C ALA A 157 73.54 -58.65 -29.37
N TYR A 158 73.01 -59.32 -30.39
CA TYR A 158 71.78 -58.95 -31.09
C TYR A 158 70.61 -58.83 -30.12
N ARG A 159 70.38 -59.84 -29.28
CA ARG A 159 69.29 -59.84 -28.31
C ARG A 159 69.38 -58.68 -27.34
N ARG A 160 70.57 -58.43 -26.78
CA ARG A 160 70.78 -57.31 -25.86
C ARG A 160 70.52 -55.96 -26.51
N LEU A 161 70.96 -55.76 -27.76
CA LEU A 161 70.70 -54.53 -28.50
C LEU A 161 69.21 -54.36 -28.79
N HIS A 162 68.54 -55.42 -29.22
CA HIS A 162 67.10 -55.43 -29.45
C HIS A 162 66.31 -55.13 -28.16
N GLU A 163 66.68 -55.74 -27.03
CA GLU A 163 66.09 -55.46 -25.72
C GLU A 163 66.27 -53.99 -25.31
N ILE A 164 67.44 -53.40 -25.56
CA ILE A 164 67.72 -51.98 -25.31
C ILE A 164 66.82 -51.09 -26.16
N ASP A 165 66.68 -51.37 -27.45
CA ASP A 165 65.86 -50.55 -28.34
C ASP A 165 64.37 -50.71 -28.06
N HIS A 166 63.93 -51.92 -27.71
CA HIS A 166 62.57 -52.17 -27.21
C HIS A 166 62.31 -51.40 -25.91
N ALA A 167 63.25 -51.41 -24.96
CA ALA A 167 63.13 -50.64 -23.72
C ALA A 167 63.05 -49.13 -24.00
N LYS A 168 63.91 -48.59 -24.88
CA LYS A 168 63.84 -47.17 -25.28
C LYS A 168 62.49 -46.81 -25.88
N SER A 169 61.94 -47.68 -26.74
CA SER A 169 60.61 -47.49 -27.34
C SER A 169 59.52 -47.41 -26.27
N ILE A 170 59.52 -48.33 -25.30
CA ILE A 170 58.60 -48.30 -24.16
C ILE A 170 58.75 -47.00 -23.36
N TYR A 171 59.98 -46.58 -23.04
CA TYR A 171 60.22 -45.35 -22.30
C TYR A 171 59.76 -44.11 -23.07
N ALA A 172 59.96 -44.07 -24.39
CA ALA A 172 59.47 -42.99 -25.24
C ALA A 172 57.93 -42.94 -25.20
N ASN A 173 57.25 -44.08 -25.28
CA ASN A 173 55.79 -44.13 -25.21
C ASN A 173 55.28 -43.66 -23.83
N ILE A 174 55.83 -44.18 -22.73
CA ILE A 174 55.47 -43.75 -21.37
C ILE A 174 55.71 -42.24 -21.17
N THR A 175 56.80 -41.72 -21.70
CA THR A 175 57.12 -40.29 -21.58
C THR A 175 56.11 -39.46 -22.36
N ASN A 176 55.73 -39.88 -23.56
CA ASN A 176 54.69 -39.22 -24.34
C ASN A 176 53.34 -39.22 -23.62
N GLU A 177 52.91 -40.36 -23.09
CA GLU A 177 51.67 -40.46 -22.31
C GLU A 177 51.71 -39.54 -21.09
N LYS A 178 52.84 -39.48 -20.38
CA LYS A 178 53.02 -38.55 -19.24
C LYS A 178 52.97 -37.09 -19.66
N MET A 179 53.57 -36.73 -20.80
CA MET A 179 53.52 -35.35 -21.29
C MET A 179 52.09 -34.95 -21.63
N VAL A 180 51.31 -35.83 -22.27
CA VAL A 180 49.89 -35.60 -22.58
C VAL A 180 49.06 -35.49 -21.29
N PHE A 181 49.33 -36.33 -20.30
CA PHE A 181 48.66 -36.24 -19.01
C PHE A 181 48.96 -34.91 -18.29
N LEU A 182 50.22 -34.49 -18.25
CA LEU A 182 50.62 -33.23 -17.62
C LEU A 182 50.02 -32.02 -18.34
N SER A 183 49.97 -32.01 -19.67
CA SER A 183 49.33 -30.91 -20.41
C SER A 183 47.82 -30.85 -20.17
N SER A 184 47.16 -32.00 -20.01
CA SER A 184 45.74 -32.05 -19.62
C SER A 184 45.50 -31.51 -18.21
N LEU A 185 46.38 -31.84 -17.25
CA LEU A 185 46.30 -31.29 -15.89
C LEU A 185 46.53 -29.76 -15.87
N ASP A 186 47.47 -29.26 -16.65
CA ASP A 186 47.73 -27.82 -16.76
C ASP A 186 46.55 -27.05 -17.36
N ALA A 187 45.93 -27.61 -18.41
CA ALA A 187 44.70 -27.07 -18.99
C ALA A 187 43.56 -27.05 -17.96
N HIS A 188 43.40 -28.13 -17.18
CA HIS A 188 42.38 -28.20 -16.13
C HIS A 188 42.63 -27.17 -15.01
N GLN A 189 43.89 -27.02 -14.57
CA GLN A 189 44.26 -26.02 -13.57
C GLN A 189 43.97 -24.60 -14.04
N SER A 190 44.25 -24.32 -15.31
CA SER A 190 43.96 -23.03 -15.94
C SER A 190 42.45 -22.75 -15.96
N GLU A 191 41.62 -23.73 -16.32
CA GLU A 191 40.16 -23.61 -16.26
C GLU A 191 39.64 -23.35 -14.84
N LEU A 192 40.13 -24.09 -13.85
CA LEU A 192 39.78 -23.87 -12.45
C LEU A 192 40.14 -22.46 -11.99
N SER A 193 41.31 -21.95 -12.40
CA SER A 193 41.74 -20.59 -12.06
C SER A 193 40.83 -19.52 -12.68
N LEU A 194 40.31 -19.76 -13.90
CA LEU A 194 39.38 -18.87 -14.57
C LEU A 194 38.01 -18.88 -13.87
N ARG A 195 37.47 -20.07 -13.57
CA ARG A 195 36.25 -20.22 -12.76
C ARG A 195 36.37 -19.53 -11.41
N GLN A 196 37.53 -19.62 -10.76
CA GLN A 196 37.76 -18.97 -9.48
C GLN A 196 37.78 -17.44 -9.60
N LYS A 197 38.34 -16.88 -10.68
CA LYS A 197 38.26 -15.44 -10.98
C LYS A 197 36.82 -14.99 -11.27
N GLU A 198 36.05 -15.78 -12.00
CA GLU A 198 34.62 -15.50 -12.25
C GLU A 198 33.81 -15.48 -10.95
N LEU A 199 34.02 -16.47 -10.08
CA LEU A 199 33.41 -16.53 -8.75
C LEU A 199 33.80 -15.32 -7.90
N ALA A 200 35.09 -14.93 -7.91
CA ALA A 200 35.54 -13.74 -7.21
C ALA A 200 34.85 -12.47 -7.75
N GLY A 201 34.73 -12.33 -9.07
CA GLY A 201 34.00 -11.22 -9.70
C GLY A 201 32.53 -11.17 -9.29
N LEU A 202 31.84 -12.33 -9.24
CA LEU A 202 30.45 -12.40 -8.76
C LEU A 202 30.33 -12.02 -7.28
N THR A 203 31.29 -12.39 -6.44
CA THR A 203 31.29 -11.97 -5.03
C THR A 203 31.49 -10.46 -4.87
N GLU A 204 32.32 -9.84 -5.72
CA GLU A 204 32.49 -8.38 -5.73
C GLU A 204 31.20 -7.68 -6.17
N ILE A 205 30.56 -8.14 -7.25
CA ILE A 205 29.28 -7.61 -7.72
C ILE A 205 28.22 -7.72 -6.62
N ARG A 206 28.14 -8.87 -5.94
CA ARG A 206 27.23 -9.07 -4.81
C ARG A 206 27.49 -8.08 -3.68
N ALA A 207 28.75 -7.82 -3.33
CA ALA A 207 29.12 -6.84 -2.31
C ALA A 207 28.69 -5.41 -2.71
N ARG A 208 28.88 -5.04 -3.98
CA ARG A 208 28.44 -3.72 -4.51
C ARG A 208 26.92 -3.58 -4.47
N VAL A 209 26.17 -4.61 -4.85
CA VAL A 209 24.70 -4.60 -4.78
C VAL A 209 24.21 -4.49 -3.34
N ALA A 210 24.86 -5.17 -2.38
CA ALA A 210 24.53 -5.04 -0.96
C ALA A 210 24.79 -3.61 -0.44
N ALA A 211 25.94 -3.01 -0.76
CA ALA A 211 26.24 -1.64 -0.39
C ALA A 211 25.25 -0.63 -1.00
N LEU A 212 24.88 -0.83 -2.28
CA LEU A 212 23.90 0.02 -2.94
C LEU A 212 22.52 -0.09 -2.29
N SER A 213 22.09 -1.31 -1.92
CA SER A 213 20.78 -1.50 -1.28
C SER A 213 20.73 -0.83 0.10
N GLU A 214 21.81 -0.91 0.88
CA GLU A 214 21.93 -0.19 2.15
C GLU A 214 21.86 1.32 1.97
N SER A 215 22.53 1.87 0.94
CA SER A 215 22.46 3.29 0.59
C SER A 215 21.03 3.72 0.23
N ILE A 216 20.36 2.98 -0.66
CA ILE A 216 18.97 3.29 -1.06
C ILE A 216 18.03 3.24 0.15
N LEU A 217 18.20 2.26 1.04
CA LEU A 217 17.43 2.17 2.28
C LEU A 217 17.69 3.35 3.22
N ALA A 218 18.93 3.80 3.33
CA ALA A 218 19.28 4.99 4.11
C ALA A 218 18.64 6.27 3.54
N ASP A 219 18.75 6.48 2.22
CA ASP A 219 18.17 7.63 1.53
C ASP A 219 16.64 7.65 1.65
N THR A 220 16.00 6.48 1.51
CA THR A 220 14.54 6.34 1.67
C THR A 220 14.11 6.68 3.10
N ARG A 221 14.86 6.25 4.12
CA ARG A 221 14.57 6.61 5.52
C ARG A 221 14.75 8.11 5.76
N ALA A 222 15.80 8.71 5.21
CA ALA A 222 16.05 10.15 5.32
C ALA A 222 14.91 10.95 4.68
N LEU A 223 14.51 10.61 3.45
CA LEU A 223 13.39 11.24 2.75
C LEU A 223 12.08 11.11 3.52
N ASN A 224 11.73 9.91 4.00
CA ASN A 224 10.53 9.71 4.80
C ASN A 224 10.55 10.51 6.10
N SER A 225 11.69 10.57 6.79
CA SER A 225 11.83 11.37 8.01
C SER A 225 11.61 12.85 7.73
N HIS A 226 12.17 13.37 6.63
CA HIS A 226 12.04 14.78 6.24
C HIS A 226 10.62 15.13 5.77
N ALA A 227 9.95 14.21 5.08
CA ALA A 227 8.54 14.38 4.69
C ALA A 227 7.64 14.40 5.92
N LEU A 228 7.87 13.51 6.89
CA LEU A 228 7.09 13.42 8.12
C LEU A 228 7.27 14.68 8.99
N THR A 229 8.51 15.17 9.16
CA THR A 229 8.77 16.40 9.93
C THR A 229 8.11 17.62 9.28
N ASN A 230 8.19 17.75 7.95
CA ASN A 230 7.54 18.84 7.22
C ASN A 230 6.01 18.78 7.33
N ALA A 231 5.42 17.58 7.20
CA ALA A 231 3.99 17.37 7.36
C ALA A 231 3.53 17.69 8.79
N GLN A 232 4.28 17.26 9.81
CA GLN A 232 4.00 17.57 11.21
C GLN A 232 4.09 19.07 11.49
N ALA A 233 5.10 19.76 10.96
CA ALA A 233 5.23 21.21 11.09
C ALA A 233 4.03 21.94 10.44
N SER A 234 3.65 21.54 9.23
CA SER A 234 2.51 22.13 8.50
C SER A 234 1.18 21.89 9.21
N PHE A 235 0.99 20.69 9.77
CA PHE A 235 -0.18 20.36 10.57
C PHE A 235 -0.23 21.19 11.86
N SER A 236 0.90 21.30 12.57
CA SER A 236 0.95 22.09 13.80
C SER A 236 0.60 23.56 13.57
N LEU A 237 1.12 24.17 12.49
CA LEU A 237 0.81 25.54 12.10
C LEU A 237 -0.66 25.73 11.73
N THR A 238 -1.23 24.77 10.99
CA THR A 238 -2.65 24.80 10.62
C THR A 238 -3.54 24.67 11.85
N ALA A 239 -3.21 23.75 12.77
CA ALA A 239 -3.93 23.55 14.01
C ALA A 239 -3.89 24.78 14.93
N THR A 240 -2.73 25.46 15.04
CA THR A 240 -2.65 26.71 15.81
C THR A 240 -3.49 27.82 15.15
N ASN A 241 -3.44 27.94 13.82
CA ASN A 241 -4.22 28.96 13.11
C ASN A 241 -5.73 28.69 13.25
N THR A 242 -6.20 27.45 13.14
CA THR A 242 -7.62 27.12 13.34
C THR A 242 -8.06 27.33 14.78
N GLN A 243 -7.21 26.98 15.76
CA GLN A 243 -7.50 27.24 17.18
C GLN A 243 -7.67 28.75 17.45
N THR A 244 -6.74 29.58 16.98
CA THR A 244 -6.86 31.05 17.15
C THR A 244 -8.08 31.62 16.43
N GLY A 245 -8.44 31.07 15.26
CA GLY A 245 -9.66 31.43 14.53
C GLY A 245 -10.93 31.10 15.32
N ILE A 246 -11.00 29.91 15.92
CA ILE A 246 -12.12 29.49 16.78
C ILE A 246 -12.22 30.39 18.02
N GLU A 247 -11.11 30.65 18.71
CA GLU A 247 -11.11 31.54 19.89
C GLU A 247 -11.60 32.96 19.54
N THR A 248 -11.22 33.46 18.37
CA THR A 248 -11.67 34.77 17.89
C THR A 248 -13.17 34.77 17.57
N ALA A 249 -13.69 33.69 16.97
CA ALA A 249 -15.12 33.53 16.72
C ALA A 249 -15.96 33.39 18.00
N ILE A 250 -15.43 32.70 19.02
CA ILE A 250 -16.08 32.63 20.33
C ILE A 250 -16.17 34.02 20.96
N ARG A 251 -15.07 34.79 20.95
CA ARG A 251 -15.08 36.16 21.49
C ARG A 251 -16.06 37.08 20.76
N SER A 252 -16.21 36.93 19.44
CA SER A 252 -17.19 37.75 18.71
C SER A 252 -18.63 37.34 19.00
N LEU A 253 -18.91 36.04 19.19
CA LEU A 253 -20.20 35.55 19.66
C LEU A 253 -20.57 36.11 21.03
N ASP A 254 -19.65 36.12 21.99
CA ASP A 254 -19.89 36.68 23.33
C ASP A 254 -20.31 38.16 23.26
N VAL A 255 -19.66 38.96 22.41
CA VAL A 255 -20.02 40.37 22.20
C VAL A 255 -21.43 40.51 21.64
N VAL A 256 -21.80 39.67 20.67
CA VAL A 256 -23.16 39.67 20.09
C VAL A 256 -24.20 39.26 21.13
N THR A 257 -23.92 38.21 21.93
CA THR A 257 -24.83 37.75 22.99
C THR A 257 -25.05 38.82 24.05
N LEU A 258 -23.99 39.51 24.48
CA LEU A 258 -24.09 40.63 25.43
C LEU A 258 -24.92 41.79 24.87
N ALA A 259 -24.70 42.14 23.59
CA ALA A 259 -25.49 43.17 22.92
C ALA A 259 -26.97 42.79 22.84
N TRP A 260 -27.29 41.54 22.50
CA TRP A 260 -28.66 41.05 22.41
C TRP A 260 -29.35 41.04 23.78
N ASN A 261 -28.66 40.58 24.82
CA ASN A 261 -29.17 40.65 26.20
C ASN A 261 -29.48 42.09 26.63
N SER A 262 -28.61 43.05 26.28
CA SER A 262 -28.85 44.46 26.60
C SER A 262 -30.11 45.00 25.91
N GLN A 263 -30.35 44.62 24.66
CA GLN A 263 -31.55 45.02 23.92
C GLN A 263 -32.81 44.39 24.51
N LEU A 264 -32.74 43.13 24.93
CA LEU A 264 -33.86 42.43 25.57
C LEU A 264 -34.27 43.13 26.88
N VAL A 265 -33.30 43.56 27.69
CA VAL A 265 -33.56 44.32 28.93
C VAL A 265 -34.28 45.63 28.63
N VAL A 266 -33.79 46.40 27.64
CA VAL A 266 -34.43 47.67 27.24
C VAL A 266 -35.85 47.44 26.71
N PHE A 267 -36.06 46.35 25.95
CA PHE A 267 -37.39 45.99 25.46
C PHE A 267 -38.35 45.65 26.61
N ASN A 268 -37.92 44.84 27.57
CA ASN A 268 -38.73 44.50 28.74
C ASN A 268 -39.10 45.74 29.57
N GLN A 269 -38.15 46.64 29.81
CA GLN A 269 -38.43 47.92 30.50
C GLN A 269 -39.50 48.75 29.78
N ARG A 270 -39.50 48.73 28.44
CA ARG A 270 -40.51 49.44 27.64
C ARG A 270 -41.89 48.80 27.74
N LEU A 271 -41.96 47.47 27.83
CA LEU A 271 -43.22 46.77 28.07
C LEU A 271 -43.81 47.11 29.44
N ASP A 272 -42.99 47.18 30.48
CA ASP A 272 -43.43 47.54 31.83
C ASP A 272 -44.05 48.95 31.87
N VAL A 273 -43.41 49.93 31.21
CA VAL A 273 -43.95 51.30 31.10
C VAL A 273 -45.28 51.32 30.36
N MET A 274 -45.40 50.61 29.23
CA MET A 274 -46.68 50.53 28.51
C MET A 274 -47.77 49.86 29.35
N TRP A 275 -47.41 48.83 30.12
CA TRP A 275 -48.36 48.11 30.97
C TRP A 275 -48.93 49.04 32.05
N GLU A 276 -48.07 49.78 32.74
CA GLU A 276 -48.49 50.78 33.74
C GLU A 276 -49.36 51.88 33.14
N GLU A 277 -49.00 52.45 31.98
CA GLU A 277 -49.83 53.45 31.30
C GLU A 277 -51.21 52.91 30.92
N THR A 278 -51.28 51.66 30.45
CA THR A 278 -52.53 51.03 30.05
C THR A 278 -53.41 50.74 31.27
N PHE A 279 -52.81 50.28 32.36
CA PHE A 279 -53.52 50.02 33.62
C PHE A 279 -54.05 51.31 34.25
N ALA A 280 -53.25 52.38 34.27
CA ALA A 280 -53.66 53.70 34.74
C ALA A 280 -54.84 54.26 33.93
N ARG A 281 -54.82 54.10 32.60
CA ARG A 281 -55.96 54.50 31.74
C ARG A 281 -57.23 53.72 32.04
N LYS A 282 -57.11 52.40 32.30
CA LYS A 282 -58.25 51.57 32.68
C LYS A 282 -58.85 52.03 34.01
N LEU A 283 -58.00 52.31 35.01
CA LEU A 283 -58.46 52.78 36.33
C LEU A 283 -59.18 54.14 36.24
N ALA A 284 -58.65 55.07 35.43
CA ALA A 284 -59.29 56.36 35.19
C ALA A 284 -60.67 56.22 34.52
N LEU A 285 -60.82 55.23 33.61
CA LEU A 285 -62.10 54.93 32.98
C LEU A 285 -63.12 54.36 33.97
N GLU A 286 -62.70 53.46 34.86
CA GLU A 286 -63.57 52.90 35.91
C GLU A 286 -64.06 54.01 36.86
N GLN A 287 -63.18 54.92 37.28
CA GLN A 287 -63.57 56.09 38.10
C GLN A 287 -64.56 57.01 37.38
N ALA A 288 -64.40 57.21 36.07
CA ALA A 288 -65.33 58.01 35.28
C ALA A 288 -66.72 57.35 35.18
N ILE A 289 -66.78 56.02 35.08
CA ILE A 289 -68.03 55.24 35.05
C ILE A 289 -68.77 55.35 36.39
N ASP A 290 -68.08 55.24 37.52
CA ASP A 290 -68.70 55.40 38.84
C ASP A 290 -69.22 56.82 39.04
N GLY A 291 -68.48 57.84 38.61
CA GLY A 291 -68.97 59.23 38.62
C GLY A 291 -70.21 59.43 37.74
N MET A 292 -70.35 58.70 36.63
CA MET A 292 -71.58 58.72 35.84
C MET A 292 -72.75 58.04 36.56
N ARG A 293 -72.52 56.92 37.25
CA ARG A 293 -73.53 56.19 38.02
C ARG A 293 -74.11 57.05 39.15
N ASP A 294 -73.26 57.79 39.86
CA ASP A 294 -73.71 58.71 40.92
C ASP A 294 -74.64 59.79 40.38
N ARG A 295 -74.30 60.40 39.23
CA ARG A 295 -75.18 61.41 38.59
C ARG A 295 -76.52 60.82 38.15
N VAL A 296 -76.55 59.57 37.67
CA VAL A 296 -77.80 58.90 37.29
C VAL A 296 -78.68 58.67 38.52
N SER A 297 -78.10 58.24 39.64
CA SER A 297 -78.84 58.09 40.91
C SER A 297 -79.44 59.42 41.40
N GLN A 298 -78.71 60.52 41.20
CA GLN A 298 -79.16 61.86 41.56
C GLN A 298 -80.35 62.32 40.69
N THR A 299 -80.33 62.01 39.38
CA THR A 299 -81.45 62.32 38.48
C THR A 299 -82.69 61.50 38.78
N ASP A 300 -82.54 60.24 39.22
CA ASP A 300 -83.66 59.36 39.57
C ASP A 300 -84.41 59.88 40.81
N ALA A 301 -83.67 60.33 41.83
CA ALA A 301 -84.24 61.02 43.00
C ALA A 301 -84.97 62.33 42.63
N GLN A 302 -84.50 63.03 41.60
CA GLN A 302 -85.13 64.26 41.10
C GLN A 302 -86.45 63.98 40.35
N LEU A 303 -86.54 62.83 39.67
CA LEU A 303 -87.71 62.39 38.93
C LEU A 303 -88.85 61.93 39.86
N GLU A 304 -88.52 61.18 40.91
CA GLU A 304 -89.46 60.80 41.99
C GLU A 304 -90.13 62.03 42.63
N LEU A 305 -89.36 63.11 42.84
CA LEU A 305 -89.86 64.35 43.41
C LEU A 305 -90.85 65.08 42.47
N GLN A 306 -90.58 65.06 41.16
CA GLN A 306 -91.47 65.61 40.13
C GLN A 306 -92.76 64.79 40.01
N LEU A 307 -92.67 63.46 40.14
CA LEU A 307 -93.84 62.56 40.08
C LEU A 307 -94.79 62.80 41.27
N ALA A 308 -94.24 62.94 42.48
CA ALA A 308 -95.01 63.25 43.68
C ALA A 308 -95.71 64.63 43.61
N ALA A 309 -95.05 65.64 43.01
CA ALA A 309 -95.66 66.95 42.78
C ALA A 309 -96.82 66.89 41.77
N THR A 310 -96.70 66.05 40.74
CA THR A 310 -97.73 65.89 39.69
C THR A 310 -98.98 65.19 40.22
N GLN A 311 -98.83 64.17 41.08
CA GLN A 311 -99.96 63.49 41.74
C GLN A 311 -100.76 64.42 42.68
N ARG A 312 -100.10 65.39 43.33
CA ARG A 312 -100.75 66.45 44.12
C ARG A 312 -101.58 67.41 43.28
N LEU A 313 -101.14 67.74 42.06
CA LEU A 313 -101.93 68.57 41.14
C LEU A 313 -103.18 67.84 40.63
N GLN A 314 -103.08 66.53 40.43
CA GLN A 314 -104.19 65.72 39.92
C GLN A 314 -105.32 65.55 40.95
N THR A 315 -104.96 65.44 42.24
CA THR A 315 -105.93 65.41 43.35
C THR A 315 -106.66 66.75 43.49
N LEU A 316 -105.93 67.87 43.49
CA LEU A 316 -106.49 69.24 43.51
C LEU A 316 -107.43 69.53 42.32
N SER A 317 -107.08 69.02 41.12
CA SER A 317 -107.92 69.15 39.92
C SER A 317 -109.24 68.38 40.04
N SER A 318 -109.22 67.19 40.66
CA SER A 318 -110.43 66.39 40.85
C SER A 318 -111.40 67.00 41.87
N GLU A 319 -110.87 67.63 42.93
CA GLU A 319 -111.67 68.34 43.94
C GLU A 319 -112.32 69.62 43.38
N THR A 320 -111.58 70.39 42.57
CA THR A 320 -112.12 71.58 41.90
C THR A 320 -113.20 71.24 40.86
N SER A 321 -113.05 70.14 40.11
CA SER A 321 -114.09 69.67 39.19
C SER A 321 -115.39 69.29 39.91
N ALA A 322 -115.30 68.64 41.08
CA ALA A 322 -116.46 68.30 41.90
C ALA A 322 -117.17 69.56 42.45
N SER A 323 -116.40 70.55 42.91
CA SER A 323 -116.93 71.83 43.38
C SER A 323 -117.64 72.64 42.29
N ILE A 324 -117.13 72.62 41.05
CA ILE A 324 -117.75 73.29 39.90
C ILE A 324 -119.07 72.62 39.52
N LYS A 325 -119.14 71.28 39.53
CA LYS A 325 -120.41 70.56 39.29
C LYS A 325 -121.47 70.92 40.33
N GLN A 326 -121.09 71.05 41.59
CA GLN A 326 -122.00 71.45 42.66
C GLN A 326 -122.50 72.88 42.48
N ALA A 327 -121.63 73.85 42.17
CA ALA A 327 -122.02 75.22 41.87
C ALA A 327 -122.95 75.32 40.65
N ASN A 328 -122.71 74.51 39.62
CA ASN A 328 -123.54 74.51 38.41
C ASN A 328 -124.95 73.96 38.69
N SER A 329 -125.08 72.97 39.58
CA SER A 329 -126.39 72.46 40.02
C SER A 329 -127.18 73.49 40.84
N GLN A 330 -126.49 74.33 41.62
CA GLN A 330 -127.11 75.44 42.37
C GLN A 330 -127.55 76.57 41.45
N LEU A 331 -126.77 76.89 40.41
CA LEU A 331 -127.14 77.88 39.39
C LEU A 331 -128.37 77.44 38.58
N LEU A 332 -128.47 76.15 38.23
CA LEU A 332 -129.64 75.60 37.55
C LEU A 332 -130.91 75.65 38.42
N SER A 333 -130.81 75.40 39.72
CA SER A 333 -131.98 75.53 40.61
C SER A 333 -132.40 76.98 40.83
N ALA A 334 -131.43 77.91 40.91
CA ALA A 334 -131.70 79.35 41.00
C ALA A 334 -132.33 79.91 39.70
N SER A 335 -131.88 79.44 38.53
CA SER A 335 -132.45 79.80 37.23
C SER A 335 -133.89 79.31 37.08
N ASN A 336 -134.21 78.11 37.56
CA ASN A 336 -135.57 77.58 37.51
C ASN A 336 -136.52 78.35 38.45
N MET A 337 -136.07 78.76 39.65
CA MET A 337 -136.84 79.66 40.52
C MET A 337 -137.06 81.04 39.90
N LEU A 338 -136.05 81.61 39.23
CA LEU A 338 -136.19 82.89 38.52
C LEU A 338 -137.15 82.83 37.33
N SER A 339 -137.20 81.69 36.63
CA SER A 339 -138.16 81.48 35.53
C SER A 339 -139.59 81.29 36.04
N GLU A 340 -139.78 80.78 37.26
CA GLU A 340 -141.08 80.64 37.91
C GLU A 340 -141.59 82.00 38.42
N GLU A 341 -140.72 82.84 38.98
CA GLU A 341 -141.01 84.22 39.39
C GLU A 341 -141.26 85.18 38.21
N LEU A 342 -140.60 84.98 37.05
CA LEU A 342 -140.95 85.76 35.85
C LEU A 342 -142.31 85.33 35.25
N GLY A 343 -142.74 84.08 35.47
CA GLY A 343 -144.06 83.59 35.07
C GLY A 343 -145.20 84.22 35.88
N THR A 344 -144.96 84.48 37.18
CA THR A 344 -145.93 85.16 38.06
C THR A 344 -145.96 86.68 37.80
N LEU A 345 -144.83 87.30 37.43
CA LEU A 345 -144.79 88.74 37.10
C LEU A 345 -145.43 89.06 35.73
N ALA A 346 -145.36 88.13 34.77
CA ALA A 346 -146.02 88.24 33.47
C ALA A 346 -147.56 88.13 33.57
N SER A 347 -148.10 87.36 34.52
CA SER A 347 -149.55 87.30 34.74
C SER A 347 -150.10 88.56 35.44
N VAL A 348 -149.33 89.16 36.36
CA VAL A 348 -149.72 90.40 37.05
C VAL A 348 -149.69 91.63 36.13
N THR A 349 -148.72 91.72 35.21
CA THR A 349 -148.64 92.84 34.25
C THR A 349 -149.71 92.77 33.16
N GLN A 350 -150.15 91.58 32.77
CA GLN A 350 -151.24 91.41 31.81
C GLN A 350 -152.62 91.71 32.42
N GLU A 351 -152.78 91.56 33.74
CA GLU A 351 -153.97 91.96 34.51
C GLU A 351 -154.06 93.50 34.66
N LEU A 352 -152.93 94.18 34.89
CA LEU A 352 -152.91 95.64 35.05
C LEU A 352 -153.14 96.40 33.72
N GLN A 353 -152.58 95.89 32.62
CA GLN A 353 -152.71 96.49 31.30
C GLN A 353 -154.14 96.41 30.74
N ARG A 354 -154.94 95.42 31.19
CA ARG A 354 -156.35 95.26 30.79
C ARG A 354 -157.29 96.22 31.50
N ASN A 355 -156.91 96.76 32.66
CA ASN A 355 -157.77 97.63 33.47
C ASN A 355 -157.60 99.13 33.20
N MET A 356 -156.62 99.58 32.41
CA MET A 356 -156.33 101.03 32.26
C MET A 356 -156.63 101.67 30.91
N THR A 357 -157.18 100.97 29.91
CA THR A 357 -157.49 101.57 28.60
C THR A 357 -158.98 101.84 28.32
N ARG A 358 -159.80 101.91 29.38
CA ARG A 358 -161.11 102.58 29.35
C ARG A 358 -161.33 103.44 30.60
N LEU A 359 -160.94 104.71 30.54
CA LEU A 359 -161.93 105.81 30.50
C LEU A 359 -161.26 107.16 30.15
N PRO A 360 -161.77 107.87 29.13
CA PRO A 360 -161.76 109.33 29.09
C PRO A 360 -162.93 109.88 29.91
N ASP A 361 -162.67 111.01 30.51
CA ASP A 361 -163.61 111.92 31.14
C ASP A 361 -164.71 111.36 32.06
N LEU A 362 -164.56 111.70 33.33
CA LEU A 362 -164.73 113.14 33.53
C LEU A 362 -163.41 113.85 33.87
N MET A 363 -162.89 114.57 32.86
CA MET A 363 -162.45 115.93 33.04
C MET A 363 -161.20 116.34 32.23
N PHE A 364 -161.28 116.47 30.90
CA PHE A 364 -160.83 117.61 30.12
C PHE A 364 -159.73 118.49 30.75
N LYS A 365 -158.70 118.76 29.94
CA LYS A 365 -158.04 120.08 29.76
C LYS A 365 -156.55 120.14 30.12
N PHE A 366 -155.83 120.41 29.04
CA PHE A 366 -154.88 121.51 28.87
C PHE A 366 -153.44 121.39 29.38
N ASN A 367 -152.61 122.00 28.53
CA ASN A 367 -151.23 122.46 28.69
C ASN A 367 -150.17 121.37 28.56
N SER A 368 -149.34 121.34 27.50
CA SER A 368 -148.70 122.43 26.74
C SER A 368 -147.98 123.45 27.62
N ALA A 369 -146.96 122.94 28.31
CA ALA A 369 -145.84 123.74 28.79
C ALA A 369 -144.61 122.83 28.89
N TRP A 370 -143.60 123.12 28.07
CA TRP A 370 -142.18 122.84 28.28
C TRP A 370 -141.72 121.39 27.96
N LEU A 371 -140.81 121.13 26.99
CA LEU A 371 -139.35 121.39 27.03
C LEU A 371 -138.69 120.85 28.33
N PRO A 372 -137.42 120.44 28.31
CA PRO A 372 -136.76 119.40 27.49
C PRO A 372 -135.68 118.62 28.29
N GLY A 373 -134.96 117.69 27.65
CA GLY A 373 -133.56 117.33 28.00
C GLY A 373 -133.37 116.52 29.29
N ILE A 374 -132.37 115.65 29.43
CA ILE A 374 -131.05 115.58 28.80
C ILE A 374 -130.74 114.08 28.67
N PHE A 375 -130.82 113.51 27.46
CA PHE A 375 -129.71 113.29 26.52
C PHE A 375 -128.71 112.19 26.98
N ASN A 376 -128.72 111.07 26.24
CA ASN A 376 -127.65 110.64 25.32
C ASN A 376 -126.34 111.49 25.33
N PRO A 377 -125.18 111.02 24.81
CA PRO A 377 -124.96 109.72 24.14
C PRO A 377 -123.55 109.13 24.39
N LEU A 378 -123.22 108.07 23.63
CA LEU A 378 -121.95 107.82 22.91
C LEU A 378 -120.63 108.12 23.67
N SER A 379 -119.65 107.24 23.68
CA SER A 379 -118.92 106.81 22.49
C SER A 379 -117.74 105.95 22.94
N SER A 380 -117.34 104.98 22.11
CA SER A 380 -115.94 104.69 21.74
C SER A 380 -114.87 104.48 22.83
N ILE A 381 -113.99 103.50 22.53
CA ILE A 381 -112.57 103.42 22.92
C ILE A 381 -112.23 102.57 24.16
N TRP A 382 -111.48 101.50 23.87
CA TRP A 382 -110.39 100.88 24.63
C TRP A 382 -110.72 100.03 25.86
N ASN A 383 -110.35 98.74 25.82
CA ASN A 383 -109.01 98.12 25.94
C ASN A 383 -108.70 97.80 27.40
N GLY A 384 -108.47 96.51 27.65
CA GLY A 384 -107.10 96.03 27.82
C GLY A 384 -106.88 94.92 26.80
#